data_AF-K9X3Y3-F1
#
_entry.id   AF-K9X3Y3-F1
#
_cell.length_a   1.000
_cell.length_b   1.000
_cell.length_c   1.000
_cell.angle_alpha   90.00
_cell.angle_beta   90.00
_cell.angle_gamma   90.00
#
_symmetry.space_group_name_H-M   'P 1'
#
loop_
_entity.id
_entity.type
_entity.pdbx_description
1 polymer ?
#
loop_
_entity_poly.entity_id
_entity_poly.type
_entity_poly.pdbx_seq_one_letter_code
_entity_poly.pdbx_strand_id
1 'polypeptide(L)'
;MDAEELLEKYAAGGRKFHSVNLSEVNLQGADLSEIDLYNSNLTGADLSGANLTKANLNSANLTKASLTDTKLNSVSGSSAIFYWADLNGADLSWSNLSSANFNYANLEQATLIGVNLSNATLVSANLDKANLSVANLSSADLTVASLADVNLCKANLTKANLDETYLIGSNFTLANLTEAKLQNAKIQGTKFHRANLSQVDLSGMNLANLDFTEANLQVTDLAKSFLQGANLERAKLRFANLMGANLNDANLRKANLTGANIYGATFENADLTGAIMPDGEVYKLTSTSWEFNQQAALLDKVISMTNKVIRTDKAPAPVGPYNQAILASGQMLFVAGQIAIDPRLGDVLYTDDVIKQTEQVMANLEAILKEAGATFEDVVKTTVFLADMNDFAAVNAVYGKYFSEDTAPARACVQVSRLPKNVLVEIDCIAVIAG
;
A
#
# COMPACT_ATOMS: atom_id res chain seq x y z
N MET A 1 13.01 -25.48 -48.17
CA MET A 1 13.88 -26.61 -47.77
C MET A 1 13.01 -27.51 -46.95
N ASP A 2 12.96 -28.80 -47.26
CA ASP A 2 12.22 -29.76 -46.46
C ASP A 2 13.09 -30.33 -45.33
N ALA A 3 12.49 -31.20 -44.50
CA ALA A 3 13.19 -31.80 -43.37
C ALA A 3 14.35 -32.72 -43.80
N GLU A 4 14.17 -33.49 -44.87
CA GLU A 4 15.18 -34.43 -45.35
C GLU A 4 16.41 -33.67 -45.86
N GLU A 5 16.22 -32.63 -46.68
CA GLU A 5 17.29 -31.77 -47.18
C GLU A 5 18.04 -31.06 -46.04
N LEU A 6 17.33 -30.58 -45.00
CA LEU A 6 17.96 -30.00 -43.81
C LEU A 6 18.84 -31.04 -43.11
N LEU A 7 18.29 -32.21 -42.81
CA LEU A 7 18.94 -33.26 -42.02
C LEU A 7 20.16 -33.84 -42.75
N GLU A 8 20.09 -34.04 -44.06
CA GLU A 8 21.23 -34.46 -44.88
C GLU A 8 22.36 -33.44 -44.83
N LYS A 9 22.06 -32.15 -45.04
CA LYS A 9 23.06 -31.07 -44.96
C LYS A 9 23.63 -30.94 -43.55
N TYR A 10 22.81 -31.12 -42.53
CA TYR A 10 23.25 -31.08 -41.14
C TYR A 10 24.17 -32.26 -40.79
N ALA A 11 23.82 -33.47 -41.25
CA ALA A 11 24.63 -34.67 -41.11
C ALA A 11 25.97 -34.57 -41.87
N ALA A 12 26.00 -33.85 -42.99
CA ALA A 12 27.23 -33.52 -43.73
C ALA A 12 28.11 -32.45 -43.03
N GLY A 13 27.74 -32.00 -41.82
CA GLY A 13 28.48 -31.00 -41.05
C GLY A 13 28.03 -29.56 -41.28
N GLY A 14 26.98 -29.33 -42.09
CA GLY A 14 26.35 -28.04 -42.22
C GLY A 14 25.75 -27.57 -40.89
N ARG A 15 26.01 -26.33 -40.51
CA ARG A 15 25.38 -25.71 -39.32
C ARG A 15 24.66 -24.40 -39.64
N LYS A 16 25.02 -23.74 -40.75
CA LYS A 16 24.48 -22.43 -41.12
C LYS A 16 23.27 -22.56 -42.05
N PHE A 17 22.09 -22.35 -41.49
CA PHE A 17 20.80 -22.39 -42.18
C PHE A 17 20.05 -21.08 -41.91
N HIS A 18 20.62 -19.95 -42.32
CA HIS A 18 20.04 -18.64 -42.05
C HIS A 18 18.89 -18.33 -43.00
N SER A 19 17.85 -17.65 -42.51
CA SER A 19 16.72 -17.16 -43.30
C SER A 19 16.06 -18.25 -44.16
N VAL A 20 16.14 -19.50 -43.74
CA VAL A 20 15.53 -20.61 -44.46
C VAL A 20 14.05 -20.69 -44.13
N ASN A 21 13.25 -21.19 -45.08
CA ASN A 21 11.87 -21.56 -44.80
C ASN A 21 11.78 -23.05 -44.45
N LEU A 22 11.42 -23.29 -43.20
CA LEU A 22 11.17 -24.57 -42.54
C LEU A 22 9.75 -24.57 -41.92
N SER A 23 8.81 -23.82 -42.49
CA SER A 23 7.42 -23.85 -42.03
C SER A 23 6.85 -25.26 -42.16
N GLU A 24 6.13 -25.71 -41.12
CA GLU A 24 5.39 -26.99 -41.08
C GLU A 24 6.24 -28.25 -41.29
N VAL A 25 7.58 -28.14 -41.20
CA VAL A 25 8.46 -29.31 -41.30
C VAL A 25 8.32 -30.20 -40.06
N ASN A 26 8.50 -31.51 -40.25
CA ASN A 26 8.62 -32.45 -39.15
C ASN A 26 10.10 -32.71 -38.85
N LEU A 27 10.55 -32.26 -37.68
CA LEU A 27 11.89 -32.44 -37.13
C LEU A 27 11.81 -33.06 -35.72
N GLN A 28 10.75 -33.84 -35.46
CA GLN A 28 10.53 -34.50 -34.19
C GLN A 28 11.75 -35.37 -33.81
N GLY A 29 12.25 -35.19 -32.58
CA GLY A 29 13.39 -35.93 -32.05
C GLY A 29 14.73 -35.70 -32.76
N ALA A 30 14.79 -34.79 -33.74
CA ALA A 30 16.03 -34.52 -34.48
C ALA A 30 17.12 -33.95 -33.56
N ASP A 31 18.37 -34.38 -33.76
CA ASP A 31 19.52 -33.70 -33.14
C ASP A 31 20.00 -32.58 -34.05
N LEU A 32 19.73 -31.36 -33.63
CA LEU A 32 20.06 -30.11 -34.31
C LEU A 32 20.87 -29.21 -33.37
N SER A 33 21.66 -29.81 -32.46
CA SER A 33 22.51 -29.04 -31.55
C SER A 33 23.46 -28.11 -32.29
N GLU A 34 23.64 -26.90 -31.75
CA GLU A 34 24.49 -25.85 -32.34
C GLU A 34 24.10 -25.44 -33.78
N ILE A 35 22.88 -25.78 -34.24
CA ILE A 35 22.38 -25.31 -35.53
C ILE A 35 22.19 -23.80 -35.49
N ASP A 36 22.51 -23.14 -36.61
CA ASP A 36 22.27 -21.73 -36.80
C ASP A 36 21.09 -21.50 -37.73
N LEU A 37 19.96 -21.15 -37.13
CA LEU A 37 18.68 -20.88 -37.75
C LEU A 37 18.32 -19.39 -37.68
N TYR A 38 19.31 -18.51 -37.58
CA TYR A 38 19.12 -17.06 -37.54
C TYR A 38 18.09 -16.59 -38.58
N ASN A 39 17.09 -15.82 -38.14
CA ASN A 39 16.05 -15.22 -38.98
C ASN A 39 15.25 -16.24 -39.84
N SER A 40 15.23 -17.51 -39.46
CA SER A 40 14.52 -18.55 -40.22
C SER A 40 13.04 -18.62 -39.86
N ASN A 41 12.23 -19.12 -40.79
CA ASN A 41 10.81 -19.37 -40.56
C ASN A 41 10.58 -20.83 -40.21
N LEU A 42 10.15 -21.10 -38.98
CA LEU A 42 9.76 -22.42 -38.44
C LEU A 42 8.28 -22.41 -38.01
N THR A 43 7.45 -21.56 -38.62
CA THR A 43 6.03 -21.47 -38.29
C THR A 43 5.37 -22.85 -38.44
N GLY A 44 4.72 -23.33 -37.39
CA GLY A 44 4.03 -24.62 -37.39
C GLY A 44 4.92 -25.86 -37.48
N ALA A 45 6.26 -25.71 -37.37
CA ALA A 45 7.16 -26.86 -37.38
C ALA A 45 6.94 -27.75 -36.16
N ASP A 46 7.10 -29.06 -36.33
CA ASP A 46 7.13 -30.03 -35.24
C ASP A 46 8.59 -30.31 -34.84
N LEU A 47 8.99 -29.78 -33.69
CA LEU A 47 10.31 -29.92 -33.07
C LEU A 47 10.21 -30.70 -31.74
N SER A 48 9.10 -31.41 -31.52
CA SER A 48 8.84 -32.12 -30.26
C SER A 48 9.97 -33.11 -29.95
N GLY A 49 10.55 -33.04 -28.75
CA GLY A 49 11.67 -33.86 -28.31
C GLY A 49 12.99 -33.63 -29.05
N ALA A 50 13.07 -32.65 -29.97
CA ALA A 50 14.29 -32.34 -30.70
C ALA A 50 15.37 -31.78 -29.75
N ASN A 51 16.63 -31.94 -30.14
CA ASN A 51 17.77 -31.32 -29.46
C ASN A 51 18.21 -30.07 -30.22
N LEU A 52 17.91 -28.90 -29.67
CA LEU A 52 18.34 -27.58 -30.16
C LEU A 52 19.34 -26.93 -29.18
N THR A 53 20.01 -27.72 -28.33
CA THR A 53 21.01 -27.20 -27.39
C THR A 53 21.99 -26.27 -28.10
N LYS A 54 22.19 -25.05 -27.56
CA LYS A 54 23.08 -24.02 -28.12
C LYS A 54 22.76 -23.56 -29.55
N ALA A 55 21.57 -23.84 -30.08
CA ALA A 55 21.16 -23.32 -31.37
C ALA A 55 21.10 -21.78 -31.38
N ASN A 56 21.36 -21.18 -32.54
CA ASN A 56 21.08 -19.78 -32.80
C ASN A 56 19.69 -19.65 -33.44
N LEU A 57 18.73 -19.19 -32.64
CA LEU A 57 17.35 -18.90 -33.01
C LEU A 57 17.07 -17.39 -33.03
N ASN A 58 18.10 -16.54 -33.02
CA ASN A 58 17.91 -15.09 -32.99
C ASN A 58 17.02 -14.66 -34.18
N SER A 59 15.96 -13.90 -33.87
CA SER A 59 14.93 -13.45 -34.82
C SER A 59 14.21 -14.57 -35.59
N ALA A 60 14.33 -15.84 -35.18
CA ALA A 60 13.61 -16.94 -35.81
C ALA A 60 12.11 -16.86 -35.47
N ASN A 61 11.27 -17.27 -36.42
CA ASN A 61 9.83 -17.33 -36.23
C ASN A 61 9.37 -18.77 -35.99
N LEU A 62 9.05 -19.10 -34.74
CA LEU A 62 8.50 -20.38 -34.27
C LEU A 62 7.00 -20.27 -33.93
N THR A 63 6.27 -19.34 -34.57
CA THR A 63 4.84 -19.17 -34.35
C THR A 63 4.10 -20.51 -34.54
N LYS A 64 3.30 -20.92 -33.55
CA LYS A 64 2.54 -22.19 -33.56
C LYS A 64 3.38 -23.47 -33.71
N ALA A 65 4.70 -23.41 -33.50
CA ALA A 65 5.54 -24.60 -33.53
C ALA A 65 5.25 -25.50 -32.31
N SER A 66 5.39 -26.82 -32.48
CA SER A 66 5.43 -27.77 -31.37
C SER A 66 6.86 -27.95 -30.91
N LEU A 67 7.13 -27.64 -29.65
CA LEU A 67 8.42 -27.67 -28.97
C LEU A 67 8.32 -28.45 -27.65
N THR A 68 7.37 -29.37 -27.57
CA THR A 68 7.13 -30.18 -26.37
C THR A 68 8.36 -31.03 -26.07
N ASP A 69 8.81 -31.02 -24.81
CA ASP A 69 10.02 -31.74 -24.36
C ASP A 69 11.31 -31.43 -25.17
N THR A 70 11.35 -30.34 -25.93
CA THR A 70 12.51 -29.94 -26.73
C THR A 70 13.63 -29.44 -25.83
N LYS A 71 14.87 -29.83 -26.13
CA LYS A 71 16.07 -29.28 -25.45
C LYS A 71 16.48 -27.98 -26.12
N LEU A 72 16.14 -26.86 -25.49
CA LEU A 72 16.47 -25.49 -25.89
C LEU A 72 17.48 -24.85 -24.93
N ASN A 73 18.25 -25.64 -24.18
CA ASN A 73 19.16 -25.09 -23.18
C ASN A 73 20.35 -24.38 -23.86
N SER A 74 20.73 -23.23 -23.30
CA SER A 74 21.80 -22.35 -23.80
C SER A 74 21.61 -21.82 -25.23
N VAL A 75 20.38 -21.74 -25.74
CA VAL A 75 20.12 -21.14 -27.07
C VAL A 75 20.31 -19.63 -27.07
N SER A 76 20.71 -19.09 -28.21
CA SER A 76 20.63 -17.66 -28.50
C SER A 76 19.36 -17.39 -29.32
N GLY A 77 18.29 -16.94 -28.69
CA GLY A 77 16.99 -16.68 -29.31
C GLY A 77 16.46 -15.29 -28.99
N SER A 78 17.33 -14.28 -28.94
CA SER A 78 16.92 -12.89 -28.80
C SER A 78 15.97 -12.49 -29.93
N SER A 79 14.89 -11.80 -29.58
CA SER A 79 13.82 -11.40 -30.51
C SER A 79 13.17 -12.54 -31.31
N ALA A 80 13.32 -13.80 -30.88
CA ALA A 80 12.62 -14.92 -31.49
C ALA A 80 11.11 -14.85 -31.20
N ILE A 81 10.30 -15.39 -32.11
CA ILE A 81 8.85 -15.36 -32.01
C ILE A 81 8.34 -16.77 -31.70
N PHE A 82 7.78 -16.96 -30.51
CA PHE A 82 7.14 -18.19 -30.03
C PHE A 82 5.62 -18.00 -29.86
N TYR A 83 5.03 -17.07 -30.61
CA TYR A 83 3.59 -16.77 -30.55
C TYR A 83 2.75 -18.04 -30.74
N TRP A 84 1.90 -18.40 -29.79
CA TRP A 84 1.10 -19.64 -29.81
C TRP A 84 1.91 -20.95 -29.90
N ALA A 85 3.22 -20.95 -29.63
CA ALA A 85 4.02 -22.17 -29.64
C ALA A 85 3.71 -23.04 -28.40
N ASP A 86 3.87 -24.36 -28.53
CA ASP A 86 3.73 -25.31 -27.43
C ASP A 86 5.11 -25.76 -26.94
N LEU A 87 5.56 -25.23 -25.81
CA LEU A 87 6.82 -25.53 -25.14
C LEU A 87 6.60 -26.33 -23.84
N ASN A 88 5.50 -27.07 -23.72
CA ASN A 88 5.25 -27.90 -22.54
C ASN A 88 6.46 -28.81 -22.24
N GLY A 89 6.98 -28.76 -21.01
CA GLY A 89 8.11 -29.60 -20.59
C GLY A 89 9.47 -29.24 -21.23
N ALA A 90 9.56 -28.24 -22.10
CA ALA A 90 10.81 -27.86 -22.76
C ALA A 90 11.87 -27.36 -21.76
N ASP A 91 13.15 -27.61 -22.07
CA ASP A 91 14.27 -27.09 -21.28
C ASP A 91 14.90 -25.87 -21.97
N LEU A 92 14.62 -24.67 -21.46
CA LEU A 92 15.17 -23.39 -21.93
C LEU A 92 16.28 -22.85 -20.99
N SER A 93 16.86 -23.70 -20.13
CA SER A 93 17.80 -23.26 -19.11
C SER A 93 19.00 -22.52 -19.70
N TRP A 94 19.38 -21.40 -19.08
CA TRP A 94 20.52 -20.56 -19.47
C TRP A 94 20.47 -19.96 -20.87
N SER A 95 19.31 -19.96 -21.50
CA SER A 95 19.12 -19.41 -22.84
C SER A 95 18.97 -17.89 -22.81
N ASN A 96 19.43 -17.23 -23.88
CA ASN A 96 19.17 -15.81 -24.08
C ASN A 96 17.94 -15.63 -24.97
N LEU A 97 16.81 -15.26 -24.37
CA LEU A 97 15.52 -15.03 -25.00
C LEU A 97 15.03 -13.61 -24.74
N SER A 98 15.97 -12.67 -24.59
CA SER A 98 15.66 -11.26 -24.40
C SER A 98 14.82 -10.73 -25.56
N SER A 99 13.77 -9.96 -25.25
CA SER A 99 12.85 -9.39 -26.23
C SER A 99 12.10 -10.42 -27.11
N ALA A 100 12.13 -11.71 -26.75
CA ALA A 100 11.36 -12.73 -27.44
C ALA A 100 9.85 -12.57 -27.17
N ASN A 101 9.03 -13.05 -28.10
CA ASN A 101 7.57 -13.00 -28.00
C ASN A 101 7.00 -14.40 -27.72
N PHE A 102 6.56 -14.63 -26.49
CA PHE A 102 5.88 -15.83 -26.00
C PHE A 102 4.38 -15.60 -25.78
N ASN A 103 3.77 -14.57 -26.38
CA ASN A 103 2.35 -14.32 -26.14
C ASN A 103 1.51 -15.55 -26.55
N TYR A 104 0.60 -15.96 -25.67
CA TYR A 104 -0.24 -17.16 -25.79
C TYR A 104 0.53 -18.49 -25.90
N ALA A 105 1.83 -18.52 -25.63
CA ALA A 105 2.60 -19.76 -25.65
C ALA A 105 2.25 -20.64 -24.45
N ASN A 106 2.34 -21.95 -24.63
CA ASN A 106 2.26 -22.91 -23.54
C ASN A 106 3.67 -23.25 -23.05
N LEU A 107 4.01 -22.87 -21.83
CA LEU A 107 5.28 -23.14 -21.14
C LEU A 107 5.02 -23.94 -19.85
N GLU A 108 3.87 -24.62 -19.73
CA GLU A 108 3.56 -25.43 -18.56
C GLU A 108 4.68 -26.46 -18.32
N GLN A 109 5.12 -26.58 -17.07
CA GLN A 109 6.19 -27.50 -16.63
C GLN A 109 7.55 -27.29 -17.31
N ALA A 110 7.74 -26.22 -18.09
CA ALA A 110 9.03 -25.94 -18.72
C ALA A 110 10.11 -25.59 -17.68
N THR A 111 11.36 -25.92 -18.01
CA THR A 111 12.53 -25.54 -17.21
C THR A 111 13.17 -24.29 -17.81
N LEU A 112 13.15 -23.19 -17.07
CA LEU A 112 13.63 -21.86 -17.48
C LEU A 112 14.67 -21.33 -16.48
N ILE A 113 15.49 -22.21 -15.91
CA ILE A 113 16.44 -21.83 -14.86
C ILE A 113 17.50 -20.89 -15.46
N GLY A 114 17.68 -19.72 -14.85
CA GLY A 114 18.69 -18.75 -15.27
C GLY A 114 18.49 -18.19 -16.68
N VAL A 115 17.32 -18.38 -17.28
CA VAL A 115 17.01 -17.85 -18.62
C VAL A 115 17.01 -16.32 -18.60
N ASN A 116 17.44 -15.69 -19.69
CA ASN A 116 17.26 -14.26 -19.88
C ASN A 116 16.00 -13.98 -20.71
N LEU A 117 14.94 -13.50 -20.06
CA LEU A 117 13.67 -13.06 -20.64
C LEU A 117 13.49 -11.54 -20.50
N SER A 118 14.57 -10.77 -20.32
CA SER A 118 14.47 -9.31 -20.18
C SER A 118 13.75 -8.69 -21.40
N ASN A 119 12.77 -7.82 -21.15
CA ASN A 119 11.93 -7.19 -22.18
C ASN A 119 11.11 -8.16 -23.06
N ALA A 120 11.02 -9.45 -22.70
CA ALA A 120 10.18 -10.39 -23.42
C ALA A 120 8.69 -10.11 -23.17
N THR A 121 7.83 -10.51 -24.11
CA THR A 121 6.38 -10.47 -23.93
C THR A 121 5.86 -11.88 -23.73
N LEU A 122 5.14 -12.11 -22.64
CA LEU A 122 4.53 -13.37 -22.24
C LEU A 122 3.03 -13.17 -21.94
N VAL A 123 2.38 -12.23 -22.63
CA VAL A 123 0.98 -11.87 -22.39
C VAL A 123 0.10 -13.10 -22.64
N SER A 124 -0.74 -13.44 -21.67
CA SER A 124 -1.61 -14.62 -21.69
C SER A 124 -0.88 -15.96 -21.93
N ALA A 125 0.43 -16.03 -21.65
CA ALA A 125 1.16 -17.29 -21.69
C ALA A 125 0.79 -18.19 -20.50
N ASN A 126 0.88 -19.50 -20.67
CA ASN A 126 0.74 -20.47 -19.58
C ASN A 126 2.13 -20.87 -19.06
N LEU A 127 2.50 -20.48 -17.85
CA LEU A 127 3.75 -20.87 -17.17
C LEU A 127 3.48 -21.70 -15.91
N ASP A 128 2.32 -22.35 -15.82
CA ASP A 128 1.96 -23.14 -14.65
C ASP A 128 3.04 -24.20 -14.36
N LYS A 129 3.45 -24.30 -13.09
CA LYS A 129 4.48 -25.23 -12.59
C LYS A 129 5.85 -25.10 -13.25
N ALA A 130 6.09 -24.07 -14.06
CA ALA A 130 7.39 -23.85 -14.67
C ALA A 130 8.44 -23.47 -13.62
N ASN A 131 9.71 -23.74 -13.93
CA ASN A 131 10.83 -23.37 -13.07
C ASN A 131 11.63 -22.20 -13.66
N LEU A 132 11.34 -20.98 -13.19
CA LEU A 132 12.04 -19.74 -13.55
C LEU A 132 13.03 -19.28 -12.46
N SER A 133 13.54 -20.21 -11.64
CA SER A 133 14.51 -19.82 -10.61
C SER A 133 15.76 -19.17 -11.22
N VAL A 134 16.22 -18.08 -10.61
CA VAL A 134 17.38 -17.27 -11.09
C VAL A 134 17.15 -16.61 -12.47
N ALA A 135 15.96 -16.73 -13.08
CA ALA A 135 15.69 -16.10 -14.37
C ALA A 135 15.71 -14.57 -14.30
N ASN A 136 16.07 -13.94 -15.41
CA ASN A 136 15.95 -12.50 -15.59
C ASN A 136 14.70 -12.15 -16.40
N LEU A 137 13.66 -11.65 -15.75
CA LEU A 137 12.42 -11.14 -16.33
C LEU A 137 12.31 -9.61 -16.21
N SER A 138 13.43 -8.89 -16.08
CA SER A 138 13.40 -7.44 -15.94
C SER A 138 12.67 -6.79 -17.11
N SER A 139 11.67 -5.95 -16.82
CA SER A 139 10.84 -5.27 -17.82
C SER A 139 10.07 -6.21 -18.76
N ALA A 140 9.93 -7.50 -18.43
CA ALA A 140 9.07 -8.41 -19.19
C ALA A 140 7.59 -8.06 -18.96
N ASP A 141 6.76 -8.31 -19.96
CA ASP A 141 5.31 -8.17 -19.88
C ASP A 141 4.66 -9.54 -19.72
N LEU A 142 4.13 -9.82 -18.53
CA LEU A 142 3.42 -11.06 -18.20
C LEU A 142 1.92 -10.83 -17.98
N THR A 143 1.36 -9.72 -18.46
CA THR A 143 -0.05 -9.36 -18.23
C THR A 143 -0.98 -10.55 -18.55
N VAL A 144 -1.87 -10.88 -17.63
CA VAL A 144 -2.87 -11.98 -17.74
C VAL A 144 -2.26 -13.40 -17.85
N ALA A 145 -0.94 -13.57 -17.74
CA ALA A 145 -0.31 -14.89 -17.78
C ALA A 145 -0.76 -15.78 -16.60
N SER A 146 -0.79 -17.09 -16.85
CA SER A 146 -0.96 -18.10 -15.80
C SER A 146 0.40 -18.50 -15.26
N LEU A 147 0.57 -18.42 -13.94
CA LEU A 147 1.82 -18.67 -13.23
C LEU A 147 1.53 -19.47 -11.94
N ALA A 148 0.53 -20.35 -11.96
CA ALA A 148 0.15 -21.13 -10.80
C ALA A 148 1.29 -22.11 -10.44
N ASP A 149 1.63 -22.20 -9.16
CA ASP A 149 2.70 -23.05 -8.63
C ASP A 149 4.09 -22.82 -9.28
N VAL A 150 4.31 -21.67 -9.94
CA VAL A 150 5.58 -21.35 -10.59
C VAL A 150 6.69 -21.13 -9.56
N ASN A 151 7.90 -21.57 -9.88
CA ASN A 151 9.09 -21.28 -9.06
C ASN A 151 9.87 -20.09 -9.63
N LEU A 152 9.78 -18.93 -8.97
CA LEU A 152 10.51 -17.69 -9.27
C LEU A 152 11.58 -17.37 -8.21
N CYS A 153 12.05 -18.38 -7.47
CA CYS A 153 13.06 -18.19 -6.43
C CYS A 153 14.31 -17.50 -7.00
N LYS A 154 14.72 -16.39 -6.38
CA LYS A 154 15.86 -15.54 -6.82
C LYS A 154 15.75 -14.93 -8.23
N ALA A 155 14.58 -14.95 -8.85
CA ALA A 155 14.39 -14.33 -10.16
C ALA A 155 14.45 -12.80 -10.06
N ASN A 156 14.86 -12.14 -11.14
CA ASN A 156 14.82 -10.69 -11.29
C ASN A 156 13.58 -10.29 -12.09
N LEU A 157 12.60 -9.66 -11.45
CA LEU A 157 11.38 -9.12 -12.03
C LEU A 157 11.32 -7.60 -11.92
N THR A 158 12.46 -6.92 -11.80
CA THR A 158 12.51 -5.45 -11.73
C THR A 158 11.73 -4.84 -12.89
N LYS A 159 10.74 -3.98 -12.59
CA LYS A 159 9.86 -3.32 -13.57
C LYS A 159 9.05 -4.27 -14.47
N ALA A 160 8.94 -5.55 -14.13
CA ALA A 160 8.09 -6.47 -14.87
C ALA A 160 6.61 -6.10 -14.68
N ASN A 161 5.80 -6.36 -15.70
CA ASN A 161 4.36 -6.20 -15.62
C ASN A 161 3.70 -7.54 -15.30
N LEU A 162 3.16 -7.70 -14.10
CA LEU A 162 2.41 -8.88 -13.64
C LEU A 162 0.94 -8.54 -13.36
N ASP A 163 0.42 -7.45 -13.94
CA ASP A 163 -1.00 -7.06 -13.79
C ASP A 163 -1.92 -8.21 -14.25
N GLU A 164 -2.97 -8.46 -13.48
CA GLU A 164 -3.96 -9.51 -13.71
C GLU A 164 -3.42 -10.96 -13.81
N THR A 165 -2.18 -11.22 -13.38
CA THR A 165 -1.59 -12.58 -13.41
C THR A 165 -2.22 -13.54 -12.40
N TYR A 166 -2.14 -14.84 -12.68
CA TYR A 166 -2.57 -15.91 -11.78
C TYR A 166 -1.35 -16.52 -11.08
N LEU A 167 -1.09 -16.13 -9.83
CA LEU A 167 0.13 -16.46 -9.09
C LEU A 167 -0.13 -17.42 -7.92
N ILE A 168 -1.26 -18.12 -7.89
CA ILE A 168 -1.65 -18.98 -6.76
C ILE A 168 -0.57 -20.03 -6.50
N GLY A 169 -0.15 -20.17 -5.24
CA GLY A 169 0.85 -21.17 -4.82
C GLY A 169 2.30 -20.92 -5.28
N SER A 170 2.55 -19.85 -6.05
CA SER A 170 3.87 -19.55 -6.59
C SER A 170 4.91 -19.16 -5.53
N ASN A 171 6.19 -19.29 -5.89
CA ASN A 171 7.31 -19.04 -5.00
C ASN A 171 8.21 -17.89 -5.50
N PHE A 172 8.16 -16.74 -4.82
CA PHE A 172 9.02 -15.57 -5.05
C PHE A 172 10.12 -15.41 -3.99
N THR A 173 10.47 -16.50 -3.29
CA THR A 173 11.52 -16.43 -2.26
C THR A 173 12.80 -15.80 -2.82
N LEU A 174 13.32 -14.76 -2.16
CA LEU A 174 14.52 -14.01 -2.60
C LEU A 174 14.42 -13.33 -3.99
N ALA A 175 13.24 -13.28 -4.61
CA ALA A 175 13.06 -12.62 -5.91
C ALA A 175 13.15 -11.09 -5.78
N ASN A 176 13.56 -10.42 -6.85
CA ASN A 176 13.59 -8.96 -6.92
C ASN A 176 12.43 -8.43 -7.76
N LEU A 177 11.44 -7.80 -7.13
CA LEU A 177 10.26 -7.22 -7.76
C LEU A 177 10.23 -5.69 -7.66
N THR A 178 11.38 -5.02 -7.45
CA THR A 178 11.42 -3.55 -7.37
C THR A 178 10.70 -2.91 -8.57
N GLU A 179 9.77 -2.00 -8.29
CA GLU A 179 8.95 -1.30 -9.31
C GLU A 179 8.12 -2.22 -10.22
N ALA A 180 7.93 -3.50 -9.87
CA ALA A 180 7.04 -4.39 -10.62
C ALA A 180 5.58 -3.97 -10.46
N LYS A 181 4.75 -4.24 -11.47
CA LYS A 181 3.30 -4.02 -11.41
C LYS A 181 2.61 -5.31 -11.02
N LEU A 182 1.88 -5.30 -9.92
CA LEU A 182 1.18 -6.47 -9.37
C LEU A 182 -0.31 -6.21 -9.11
N GLN A 183 -0.82 -5.09 -9.62
CA GLN A 183 -2.23 -4.75 -9.49
C GLN A 183 -3.11 -5.89 -10.01
N ASN A 184 -4.24 -6.12 -9.36
CA ASN A 184 -5.21 -7.17 -9.73
C ASN A 184 -4.68 -8.62 -9.80
N ALA A 185 -3.42 -8.88 -9.45
CA ALA A 185 -2.83 -10.21 -9.51
C ALA A 185 -3.43 -11.12 -8.42
N LYS A 186 -3.68 -12.38 -8.78
CA LYS A 186 -4.21 -13.40 -7.87
C LYS A 186 -3.07 -14.10 -7.16
N ILE A 187 -2.69 -13.57 -5.99
CA ILE A 187 -1.47 -13.96 -5.25
C ILE A 187 -1.73 -14.83 -4.01
N GLN A 188 -2.89 -15.52 -3.95
CA GLN A 188 -3.22 -16.32 -2.77
C GLN A 188 -2.28 -17.52 -2.63
N GLY A 189 -1.71 -17.72 -1.43
CA GLY A 189 -0.73 -18.77 -1.17
C GLY A 189 0.66 -18.52 -1.77
N THR A 190 0.88 -17.36 -2.42
CA THR A 190 2.20 -16.97 -2.92
C THR A 190 3.18 -16.72 -1.77
N LYS A 191 4.44 -17.16 -1.93
CA LYS A 191 5.50 -16.95 -0.93
C LYS A 191 6.40 -15.78 -1.33
N PHE A 192 6.46 -14.74 -0.50
CA PHE A 192 7.34 -13.58 -0.68
C PHE A 192 8.48 -13.53 0.34
N HIS A 193 8.83 -14.67 0.96
CA HIS A 193 9.93 -14.78 1.93
C HIS A 193 11.22 -14.14 1.39
N ARG A 194 11.73 -13.11 2.06
CA ARG A 194 12.95 -12.35 1.68
C ARG A 194 12.90 -11.73 0.28
N ALA A 195 11.73 -11.62 -0.35
CA ALA A 195 11.56 -10.98 -1.64
C ALA A 195 11.76 -9.45 -1.51
N ASN A 196 12.19 -8.81 -2.58
CA ASN A 196 12.28 -7.36 -2.64
C ASN A 196 11.08 -6.78 -3.40
N LEU A 197 10.16 -6.16 -2.68
CA LEU A 197 8.92 -5.56 -3.16
C LEU A 197 8.94 -4.03 -3.00
N SER A 198 10.13 -3.43 -2.88
CA SER A 198 10.29 -1.99 -2.68
C SER A 198 9.67 -1.21 -3.84
N GLN A 199 8.95 -0.12 -3.55
CA GLN A 199 8.31 0.73 -4.56
C GLN A 199 7.26 0.02 -5.43
N VAL A 200 6.73 -1.12 -4.98
CA VAL A 200 5.59 -1.78 -5.61
C VAL A 200 4.30 -1.15 -5.06
N ASP A 201 3.30 -1.00 -5.92
CA ASP A 201 1.94 -0.67 -5.51
C ASP A 201 1.16 -1.98 -5.26
N LEU A 202 0.81 -2.20 -4.00
CA LEU A 202 -0.05 -3.30 -3.51
C LEU A 202 -1.31 -2.75 -2.82
N SER A 203 -1.67 -1.49 -3.09
CA SER A 203 -2.82 -0.85 -2.46
C SER A 203 -4.13 -1.58 -2.78
N GLY A 204 -5.02 -1.70 -1.79
CA GLY A 204 -6.31 -2.39 -1.92
C GLY A 204 -6.26 -3.90 -2.12
N MET A 205 -5.08 -4.52 -2.26
CA MET A 205 -4.96 -5.95 -2.54
C MET A 205 -5.32 -6.82 -1.34
N ASN A 206 -5.82 -8.04 -1.61
CA ASN A 206 -5.96 -9.07 -0.60
C ASN A 206 -4.62 -9.79 -0.39
N LEU A 207 -3.96 -9.48 0.73
CA LEU A 207 -2.66 -9.98 1.15
C LEU A 207 -2.76 -10.90 2.38
N ALA A 208 -3.97 -11.38 2.70
CA ALA A 208 -4.23 -12.12 3.93
C ALA A 208 -3.46 -13.44 3.97
N ASN A 209 -2.90 -13.76 5.13
CA ASN A 209 -2.14 -14.99 5.42
C ASN A 209 -0.90 -15.22 4.53
N LEU A 210 -0.43 -14.22 3.77
CA LEU A 210 0.77 -14.36 2.96
C LEU A 210 2.04 -14.31 3.80
N ASP A 211 3.09 -14.99 3.33
CA ASP A 211 4.41 -14.98 3.95
C ASP A 211 5.30 -13.88 3.33
N PHE A 212 5.48 -12.80 4.07
CA PHE A 212 6.40 -11.69 3.81
C PHE A 212 7.58 -11.68 4.80
N THR A 213 7.90 -12.81 5.44
CA THR A 213 9.00 -12.88 6.41
C THR A 213 10.30 -12.38 5.78
N GLU A 214 10.95 -11.41 6.44
CA GLU A 214 12.17 -10.73 5.99
C GLU A 214 12.07 -10.03 4.61
N ALA A 215 10.87 -9.84 4.07
CA ALA A 215 10.67 -9.15 2.79
C ALA A 215 11.08 -7.67 2.90
N ASN A 216 11.56 -7.11 1.79
CA ASN A 216 11.80 -5.67 1.66
C ASN A 216 10.57 -4.98 1.06
N LEU A 217 9.81 -4.29 1.90
CA LEU A 217 8.59 -3.54 1.57
C LEU A 217 8.82 -2.02 1.75
N GLN A 218 10.05 -1.55 1.56
CA GLN A 218 10.38 -0.14 1.70
C GLN A 218 9.71 0.70 0.60
N VAL A 219 9.07 1.80 1.00
CA VAL A 219 8.36 2.70 0.07
C VAL A 219 7.25 1.99 -0.73
N THR A 220 6.84 0.79 -0.33
CA THR A 220 5.75 0.05 -0.96
C THR A 220 4.43 0.72 -0.59
N ASP A 221 3.52 0.84 -1.56
CA ASP A 221 2.15 1.29 -1.28
C ASP A 221 1.31 0.08 -0.86
N LEU A 222 0.85 0.08 0.39
CA LEU A 222 0.00 -0.93 1.00
C LEU A 222 -1.32 -0.31 1.47
N ALA A 223 -1.67 0.90 1.02
CA ALA A 223 -2.85 1.59 1.48
C ALA A 223 -4.11 0.76 1.23
N LYS A 224 -4.98 0.67 2.25
CA LYS A 224 -6.25 -0.08 2.20
C LYS A 224 -6.11 -1.56 1.84
N SER A 225 -4.90 -2.14 1.92
CA SER A 225 -4.69 -3.57 1.68
C SER A 225 -5.22 -4.41 2.85
N PHE A 226 -5.55 -5.68 2.57
CA PHE A 226 -5.98 -6.65 3.58
C PHE A 226 -4.80 -7.56 3.95
N LEU A 227 -4.09 -7.24 5.02
CA LEU A 227 -2.94 -7.98 5.54
C LEU A 227 -3.30 -8.88 6.74
N GLN A 228 -4.59 -9.22 6.91
CA GLN A 228 -5.03 -10.00 8.05
C GLN A 228 -4.30 -11.35 8.12
N GLY A 229 -3.71 -11.67 9.28
CA GLY A 229 -2.95 -12.90 9.49
C GLY A 229 -1.65 -13.01 8.68
N ALA A 230 -1.24 -11.98 7.94
CA ALA A 230 -0.01 -12.01 7.17
C ALA A 230 1.23 -12.14 8.07
N ASN A 231 2.23 -12.88 7.62
CA ASN A 231 3.50 -12.99 8.32
C ASN A 231 4.50 -11.95 7.80
N LEU A 232 4.72 -10.90 8.56
CA LEU A 232 5.64 -9.79 8.30
C LEU A 232 6.83 -9.81 9.27
N GLU A 233 7.15 -10.96 9.89
CA GLU A 233 8.28 -11.06 10.82
C GLU A 233 9.57 -10.56 10.14
N ARG A 234 10.24 -9.61 10.79
CA ARG A 234 11.50 -9.01 10.32
C ARG A 234 11.38 -8.31 8.95
N ALA A 235 10.17 -8.03 8.48
CA ALA A 235 9.96 -7.29 7.24
C ALA A 235 10.48 -5.84 7.35
N LYS A 236 10.98 -5.30 6.24
CA LYS A 236 11.46 -3.92 6.14
C LYS A 236 10.36 -3.05 5.55
N LEU A 237 9.64 -2.32 6.37
CA LEU A 237 8.48 -1.47 6.01
C LEU A 237 8.82 0.04 6.10
N ARG A 238 10.10 0.42 6.09
CA ARG A 238 10.48 1.84 6.23
C ARG A 238 9.83 2.67 5.12
N PHE A 239 9.19 3.77 5.51
CA PHE A 239 8.48 4.67 4.61
C PHE A 239 7.39 4.01 3.76
N ALA A 240 6.91 2.82 4.12
CA ALA A 240 5.77 2.20 3.45
C ALA A 240 4.47 2.98 3.74
N ASN A 241 3.55 2.98 2.79
CA ASN A 241 2.22 3.57 2.98
C ASN A 241 1.25 2.49 3.42
N LEU A 242 0.90 2.44 4.71
CA LEU A 242 -0.05 1.48 5.29
C LEU A 242 -1.40 2.14 5.61
N MET A 243 -1.70 3.31 5.03
CA MET A 243 -2.90 4.08 5.36
C MET A 243 -4.18 3.24 5.13
N GLY A 244 -4.97 3.04 6.19
CA GLY A 244 -6.20 2.25 6.12
C GLY A 244 -6.00 0.74 5.91
N ALA A 245 -4.78 0.22 6.01
CA ALA A 245 -4.53 -1.21 5.84
C ALA A 245 -5.04 -2.03 7.05
N ASN A 246 -5.54 -3.24 6.80
CA ASN A 246 -5.97 -4.15 7.86
C ASN A 246 -4.83 -5.12 8.20
N LEU A 247 -4.13 -4.92 9.32
CA LEU A 247 -3.09 -5.81 9.84
C LEU A 247 -3.56 -6.63 11.06
N ASN A 248 -4.87 -6.85 11.21
CA ASN A 248 -5.38 -7.66 12.31
C ASN A 248 -4.76 -9.07 12.26
N ASP A 249 -4.45 -9.65 13.42
CA ASP A 249 -3.83 -10.97 13.58
C ASP A 249 -2.46 -11.14 12.87
N ALA A 250 -1.88 -10.08 12.32
CA ALA A 250 -0.62 -10.16 11.58
C ALA A 250 0.58 -10.34 12.52
N ASN A 251 1.59 -11.08 12.06
CA ASN A 251 2.87 -11.21 12.77
C ASN A 251 3.83 -10.13 12.28
N LEU A 252 4.09 -9.09 13.09
CA LEU A 252 5.03 -8.00 12.79
C LEU A 252 6.28 -8.06 13.69
N ARG A 253 6.58 -9.21 14.30
CA ARG A 253 7.73 -9.35 15.22
C ARG A 253 9.01 -8.85 14.56
N LYS A 254 9.71 -7.93 15.22
CA LYS A 254 10.98 -7.35 14.73
C LYS A 254 10.90 -6.70 13.35
N ALA A 255 9.70 -6.39 12.84
CA ALA A 255 9.54 -5.62 11.62
C ALA A 255 10.03 -4.17 11.83
N ASN A 256 10.46 -3.50 10.76
CA ASN A 256 10.89 -2.11 10.83
C ASN A 256 9.93 -1.21 10.06
N LEU A 257 9.08 -0.48 10.79
CA LEU A 257 8.09 0.46 10.27
C LEU A 257 8.54 1.92 10.34
N THR A 258 9.83 2.23 10.60
CA THR A 258 10.28 3.63 10.75
C THR A 258 9.85 4.50 9.57
N GLY A 259 9.14 5.60 9.85
CA GLY A 259 8.61 6.53 8.86
C GLY A 259 7.43 6.01 8.03
N ALA A 260 6.88 4.82 8.33
CA ALA A 260 5.70 4.31 7.63
C ALA A 260 4.44 5.12 7.98
N ASN A 261 3.56 5.35 7.01
CA ASN A 261 2.27 5.98 7.25
C ASN A 261 1.25 4.93 7.68
N ILE A 262 0.91 4.87 8.96
CA ILE A 262 -0.05 3.91 9.52
C ILE A 262 -1.43 4.52 9.83
N TYR A 263 -1.74 5.71 9.30
CA TYR A 263 -2.99 6.40 9.61
C TYR A 263 -4.21 5.55 9.22
N GLY A 264 -5.09 5.27 10.17
CA GLY A 264 -6.29 4.45 9.96
C GLY A 264 -6.02 2.95 9.75
N ALA A 265 -4.78 2.48 9.89
CA ALA A 265 -4.48 1.05 9.87
C ALA A 265 -4.97 0.36 11.15
N THR A 266 -5.41 -0.90 11.04
CA THR A 266 -5.85 -1.70 12.19
C THR A 266 -4.81 -2.76 12.55
N PHE A 267 -4.65 -3.04 13.84
CA PHE A 267 -3.66 -3.96 14.40
C PHE A 267 -4.24 -4.87 15.50
N GLU A 268 -5.55 -5.16 15.45
CA GLU A 268 -6.20 -6.00 16.45
C GLU A 268 -5.51 -7.36 16.51
N ASN A 269 -5.06 -7.80 17.70
CA ASN A 269 -4.30 -9.03 17.93
C ASN A 269 -2.99 -9.19 17.13
N ALA A 270 -2.45 -8.13 16.50
CA ALA A 270 -1.17 -8.21 15.81
C ALA A 270 0.00 -8.41 16.78
N ASP A 271 0.95 -9.30 16.46
CA ASP A 271 2.19 -9.46 17.26
C ASP A 271 3.24 -8.43 16.81
N LEU A 272 3.35 -7.34 17.56
CA LEU A 272 4.32 -6.26 17.33
C LEU A 272 5.63 -6.46 18.13
N THR A 273 5.86 -7.62 18.75
CA THR A 273 7.01 -7.82 19.67
C THR A 273 8.34 -7.44 19.01
N GLY A 274 8.99 -6.40 19.55
CA GLY A 274 10.29 -5.93 19.07
C GLY A 274 10.26 -5.24 17.70
N ALA A 275 9.08 -4.94 17.16
CA ALA A 275 8.96 -4.11 15.96
C ALA A 275 9.48 -2.69 16.23
N ILE A 276 10.07 -2.04 15.22
CA ILE A 276 10.42 -0.62 15.27
C ILE A 276 9.24 0.15 14.68
N MET A 277 8.61 1.02 15.45
CA MET A 277 7.41 1.77 15.09
C MET A 277 7.74 2.97 14.18
N PRO A 278 6.73 3.66 13.60
CA PRO A 278 6.98 4.79 12.70
C PRO A 278 7.81 5.93 13.27
N ASP A 279 7.71 6.20 14.57
CA ASP A 279 8.51 7.20 15.30
C ASP A 279 9.97 6.76 15.56
N GLY A 280 10.29 5.49 15.29
CA GLY A 280 11.60 4.90 15.52
C GLY A 280 11.75 4.19 16.86
N GLU A 281 10.73 4.22 17.72
CA GLU A 281 10.78 3.51 19.01
C GLU A 281 10.53 2.02 18.81
N VAL A 282 11.20 1.19 19.63
CA VAL A 282 10.96 -0.26 19.63
C VAL A 282 9.72 -0.55 20.45
N TYR A 283 8.75 -1.24 19.85
CA TYR A 283 7.58 -1.75 20.55
C TYR A 283 8.02 -2.73 21.65
N LYS A 284 7.81 -2.31 22.89
CA LYS A 284 8.04 -3.13 24.08
C LYS A 284 6.69 -3.68 24.53
N LEU A 285 6.58 -5.00 24.56
CA LEU A 285 5.50 -5.64 25.30
C LEU A 285 5.63 -5.19 26.76
N THR A 286 4.64 -4.50 27.29
CA THR A 286 4.55 -4.30 28.74
C THR A 286 4.36 -5.68 29.36
N SER A 287 5.39 -6.17 30.03
CA SER A 287 5.37 -7.46 30.71
C SER A 287 4.33 -7.41 31.83
N THR A 288 3.22 -8.13 31.66
CA THR A 288 2.73 -9.10 32.64
C THR A 288 1.60 -9.90 32.00
N SER A 289 1.91 -11.14 31.69
CA SER A 289 0.94 -12.22 31.56
C SER A 289 0.13 -12.37 32.86
N TRP A 290 -1.12 -12.80 32.71
CA TRP A 290 -2.05 -13.36 33.71
C TRP A 290 -2.55 -12.44 34.84
N GLU A 291 -3.57 -11.62 34.55
CA GLU A 291 -4.79 -11.61 35.39
C GLU A 291 -6.00 -11.12 34.57
N PHE A 292 -7.07 -11.90 34.63
CA PHE A 292 -8.28 -11.85 33.83
C PHE A 292 -9.16 -10.61 34.19
N ASN A 293 -9.85 -10.06 33.18
CA ASN A 293 -11.07 -9.25 33.30
C ASN A 293 -11.03 -7.83 33.94
N GLN A 294 -10.20 -6.92 33.43
CA GLN A 294 -10.53 -5.49 33.63
C GLN A 294 -10.01 -4.50 32.56
N GLN A 295 -9.85 -4.94 31.30
CA GLN A 295 -9.23 -4.08 30.29
C GLN A 295 -9.81 -4.18 28.87
N ALA A 296 -11.14 -4.29 28.77
CA ALA A 296 -11.84 -3.74 27.59
C ALA A 296 -11.82 -2.20 27.58
N ALA A 297 -11.44 -1.55 28.69
CA ALA A 297 -11.63 -0.11 28.90
C ALA A 297 -10.39 0.77 28.65
N LEU A 298 -9.20 0.22 28.39
CA LEU A 298 -7.97 1.02 28.23
C LEU A 298 -7.32 0.92 26.84
N LEU A 299 -7.72 -0.04 26.00
CA LEU A 299 -7.31 -0.12 24.58
C LEU A 299 -8.05 0.88 23.68
N ASP A 300 -9.23 1.38 24.10
CA ASP A 300 -9.95 2.46 23.41
C ASP A 300 -9.25 3.84 23.52
N LYS A 301 -8.37 4.03 24.51
CA LYS A 301 -7.83 5.35 24.85
C LYS A 301 -6.64 5.80 23.97
N VAL A 302 -6.14 4.95 23.07
CA VAL A 302 -4.93 5.24 22.28
C VAL A 302 -5.17 5.32 20.75
N ILE A 303 -6.31 4.85 20.22
CA ILE A 303 -6.52 4.82 18.74
C ILE A 303 -7.81 5.51 18.26
N SER A 304 -8.67 5.98 19.17
CA SER A 304 -9.82 6.81 18.77
C SER A 304 -9.56 8.28 19.08
N MET A 305 -9.48 9.14 18.06
CA MET A 305 -9.80 10.56 18.25
C MET A 305 -11.28 10.64 18.64
N THR A 306 -11.56 10.52 19.93
CA THR A 306 -12.92 10.61 20.47
C THR A 306 -13.38 12.06 20.43
N ASN A 307 -14.65 12.30 20.08
CA ASN A 307 -15.31 13.57 20.35
C ASN A 307 -16.38 13.35 21.42
N LYS A 308 -16.43 14.24 22.41
CA LYS A 308 -17.47 14.25 23.44
C LYS A 308 -18.17 15.60 23.40
N VAL A 309 -19.49 15.56 23.25
CA VAL A 309 -20.34 16.75 23.36
C VAL A 309 -20.43 17.17 24.82
N ILE A 310 -20.11 18.44 25.09
CA ILE A 310 -20.28 19.06 26.41
C ILE A 310 -21.58 19.87 26.40
N ARG A 311 -22.43 19.63 27.40
CA ARG A 311 -23.72 20.30 27.58
C ARG A 311 -24.02 20.53 29.05
N THR A 312 -24.42 21.75 29.40
CA THR A 312 -24.86 22.14 30.74
C THR A 312 -26.13 22.99 30.65
N ASP A 313 -27.00 22.87 31.63
CA ASP A 313 -28.20 23.70 31.81
C ASP A 313 -27.88 25.07 32.40
N LYS A 314 -26.65 25.28 32.86
CA LYS A 314 -26.12 26.54 33.40
C LYS A 314 -25.58 27.50 32.34
N ALA A 315 -25.67 27.12 31.07
CA ALA A 315 -25.32 27.96 29.92
C ALA A 315 -26.42 27.85 28.85
N PRO A 316 -26.56 28.84 27.96
CA PRO A 316 -27.62 28.85 26.95
C PRO A 316 -27.61 27.60 26.08
N ALA A 317 -28.76 26.97 25.93
CA ALA A 317 -28.90 25.81 25.06
C ALA A 317 -28.63 26.19 23.59
N PRO A 318 -28.01 25.30 22.79
CA PRO A 318 -27.83 25.56 21.36
C PRO A 318 -29.17 25.70 20.64
N VAL A 319 -29.32 26.79 19.89
CA VAL A 319 -30.51 27.04 19.04
C VAL A 319 -30.11 26.88 17.58
N GLY A 320 -29.79 25.64 17.18
CA GLY A 320 -29.33 25.30 15.83
C GLY A 320 -28.41 24.07 15.80
N PRO A 321 -27.83 23.72 14.63
CA PRO A 321 -26.97 22.55 14.47
C PRO A 321 -25.54 22.78 15.01
N TYR A 322 -25.41 23.14 16.29
CA TYR A 322 -24.14 23.28 16.99
C TYR A 322 -24.26 22.79 18.44
N ASN A 323 -23.12 22.64 19.15
CA ASN A 323 -23.06 22.28 20.56
C ASN A 323 -22.36 23.40 21.36
N GLN A 324 -22.61 23.46 22.67
CA GLN A 324 -21.95 24.43 23.56
C GLN A 324 -20.43 24.27 23.53
N ALA A 325 -19.94 23.02 23.59
CA ALA A 325 -18.55 22.70 23.32
C ALA A 325 -18.35 21.24 22.85
N ILE A 326 -17.20 20.98 22.23
CA ILE A 326 -16.73 19.64 21.86
C ILE A 326 -15.36 19.41 22.49
N LEU A 327 -15.24 18.32 23.26
CA LEU A 327 -13.95 17.82 23.74
C LEU A 327 -13.41 16.82 22.70
N ALA A 328 -12.34 17.18 22.01
CA ALA A 328 -11.66 16.36 21.02
C ALA A 328 -10.43 15.67 21.61
N SER A 329 -10.28 14.38 21.28
CA SER A 329 -9.17 13.51 21.70
C SER A 329 -8.98 13.43 23.23
N GLY A 330 -10.02 13.78 24.00
CA GLY A 330 -9.98 13.84 25.46
C GLY A 330 -9.09 14.94 26.07
N GLN A 331 -8.57 15.87 25.26
CA GLN A 331 -7.60 16.87 25.71
C GLN A 331 -7.91 18.30 25.25
N MET A 332 -8.46 18.49 24.05
CA MET A 332 -8.74 19.82 23.51
C MET A 332 -10.23 20.14 23.54
N LEU A 333 -10.62 21.17 24.28
CA LEU A 333 -11.99 21.64 24.38
C LEU A 333 -12.21 22.84 23.46
N PHE A 334 -13.15 22.71 22.53
CA PHE A 334 -13.57 23.78 21.63
C PHE A 334 -14.94 24.32 22.07
N VAL A 335 -14.97 25.53 22.61
CA VAL A 335 -16.20 26.18 23.09
C VAL A 335 -16.76 27.10 22.01
N ALA A 336 -18.05 26.95 21.71
CA ALA A 336 -18.74 27.80 20.73
C ALA A 336 -18.83 29.26 21.22
N GLY A 337 -19.02 30.19 20.29
CA GLY A 337 -19.21 31.61 20.60
C GLY A 337 -20.36 31.83 21.59
N GLN A 338 -20.03 32.36 22.77
CA GLN A 338 -20.98 32.67 23.81
C GLN A 338 -21.46 34.11 23.68
N ILE A 339 -22.78 34.28 23.77
CA ILE A 339 -23.47 35.57 23.79
C ILE A 339 -24.22 35.74 25.11
N ALA A 340 -24.65 36.97 25.41
CA ALA A 340 -25.24 37.37 26.68
C ALA A 340 -26.70 36.90 26.91
N ILE A 341 -26.96 35.62 26.69
CA ILE A 341 -28.25 34.98 27.02
C ILE A 341 -28.22 34.50 28.47
N ASP A 342 -29.26 34.79 29.24
CA ASP A 342 -29.49 34.14 30.54
C ASP A 342 -30.06 32.73 30.30
N PRO A 343 -29.39 31.67 30.76
CA PRO A 343 -29.83 30.29 30.53
C PRO A 343 -31.20 29.96 31.13
N ARG A 344 -31.65 30.69 32.16
CA ARG A 344 -32.96 30.50 32.81
C ARG A 344 -34.09 31.16 32.02
N LEU A 345 -33.82 32.30 31.40
CA LEU A 345 -34.81 33.07 30.64
C LEU A 345 -34.82 32.71 29.15
N GLY A 346 -33.69 32.18 28.63
CA GLY A 346 -33.52 31.87 27.20
C GLY A 346 -33.38 33.10 26.30
N ASP A 347 -33.22 34.29 26.89
CA ASP A 347 -33.13 35.54 26.15
C ASP A 347 -31.97 36.44 26.58
N VAL A 348 -31.64 37.41 25.72
CA VAL A 348 -30.53 38.34 25.93
C VAL A 348 -30.83 39.27 27.10
N LEU A 349 -29.89 39.40 28.02
CA LEU A 349 -29.93 40.39 29.09
C LEU A 349 -29.22 41.68 28.66
N TYR A 350 -29.82 42.83 29.01
CA TYR A 350 -29.25 44.17 28.86
C TYR A 350 -28.80 44.50 27.43
N THR A 351 -29.75 44.82 26.56
CA THR A 351 -29.52 45.00 25.11
C THR A 351 -28.56 46.14 24.75
N ASP A 352 -28.29 47.07 25.67
CA ASP A 352 -27.50 48.30 25.47
C ASP A 352 -26.31 48.44 26.44
N ASP A 353 -26.00 47.41 27.24
CA ASP A 353 -24.92 47.46 28.25
C ASP A 353 -23.87 46.38 27.98
N VAL A 354 -22.79 46.76 27.29
CA VAL A 354 -21.71 45.84 26.88
C VAL A 354 -20.98 45.23 28.09
N ILE A 355 -20.93 45.94 29.23
CA ILE A 355 -20.27 45.45 30.45
C ILE A 355 -21.07 44.26 30.99
N LYS A 356 -22.38 44.42 31.17
CA LYS A 356 -23.24 43.33 31.67
C LYS A 356 -23.34 42.19 30.68
N GLN A 357 -23.35 42.48 29.38
CA GLN A 357 -23.29 41.44 28.37
C GLN A 357 -21.98 40.64 28.47
N THR A 358 -20.85 41.32 28.65
CA THR A 358 -19.55 40.65 28.83
C THR A 358 -19.55 39.80 30.09
N GLU A 359 -20.10 40.28 31.20
CA GLU A 359 -20.23 39.50 32.45
C GLU A 359 -21.05 38.21 32.24
N GLN A 360 -22.17 38.30 31.53
CA GLN A 360 -22.99 37.13 31.21
C GLN A 360 -22.28 36.17 30.25
N VAL A 361 -21.57 36.68 29.24
CA VAL A 361 -20.76 35.87 28.32
C VAL A 361 -19.69 35.09 29.08
N MET A 362 -18.97 35.75 29.99
CA MET A 362 -17.95 35.11 30.81
C MET A 362 -18.56 34.07 31.77
N ALA A 363 -19.73 34.34 32.37
CA ALA A 363 -20.43 33.36 33.19
C ALA A 363 -20.87 32.13 32.39
N ASN A 364 -21.32 32.32 31.13
CA ASN A 364 -21.70 31.23 30.24
C ASN A 364 -20.48 30.37 29.84
N LEU A 365 -19.34 31.00 29.52
CA LEU A 365 -18.08 30.31 29.27
C LEU A 365 -17.63 29.52 30.50
N GLU A 366 -17.69 30.12 31.69
CA GLU A 366 -17.30 29.46 32.93
C GLU A 366 -18.15 28.22 33.21
N ALA A 367 -19.46 28.29 32.98
CA ALA A 367 -20.36 27.15 33.15
C ALA A 367 -20.00 25.99 32.20
N ILE A 368 -19.68 26.28 30.93
CA ILE A 368 -19.29 25.26 29.94
C ILE A 368 -17.91 24.67 30.27
N LEU A 369 -16.95 25.51 30.67
CA LEU A 369 -15.63 25.07 31.12
C LEU A 369 -15.77 24.13 32.33
N LYS A 370 -16.55 24.51 33.35
CA LYS A 370 -16.80 23.68 34.54
C LYS A 370 -17.44 22.34 34.21
N GLU A 371 -18.40 22.32 33.28
CA GLU A 371 -19.02 21.07 32.81
C GLU A 371 -18.01 20.14 32.11
N ALA A 372 -17.03 20.72 31.41
CA ALA A 372 -15.94 19.98 30.79
C ALA A 372 -14.82 19.58 31.78
N GLY A 373 -14.90 19.96 33.06
CA GLY A 373 -13.83 19.76 34.04
C GLY A 373 -12.67 20.75 33.91
N ALA A 374 -12.90 21.89 33.24
CA ALA A 374 -11.93 22.95 32.99
C ALA A 374 -12.22 24.20 33.82
N THR A 375 -11.22 25.09 33.86
CA THR A 375 -11.26 26.44 34.43
C THR A 375 -10.74 27.45 33.41
N PHE A 376 -10.75 28.74 33.74
CA PHE A 376 -10.17 29.76 32.86
C PHE A 376 -8.65 29.64 32.70
N GLU A 377 -7.95 29.02 33.65
CA GLU A 377 -6.50 28.77 33.54
C GLU A 377 -6.16 27.72 32.47
N ASP A 378 -7.13 26.88 32.08
CA ASP A 378 -6.95 25.88 31.04
C ASP A 378 -7.16 26.47 29.63
N VAL A 379 -7.64 27.71 29.53
CA VAL A 379 -7.91 28.37 28.24
C VAL A 379 -6.61 28.84 27.62
N VAL A 380 -6.36 28.42 26.38
CA VAL A 380 -5.14 28.74 25.63
C VAL A 380 -5.37 29.79 24.53
N LYS A 381 -6.62 29.95 24.08
CA LYS A 381 -6.99 30.90 23.01
C LYS A 381 -8.42 31.41 23.21
N THR A 382 -8.64 32.70 22.99
CA THR A 382 -9.99 33.27 22.83
C THR A 382 -10.11 34.13 21.57
N THR A 383 -11.32 34.22 21.03
CA THR A 383 -11.68 35.21 20.01
C THR A 383 -12.79 36.08 20.55
N VAL A 384 -12.59 37.40 20.53
CA VAL A 384 -13.55 38.39 21.03
C VAL A 384 -14.10 39.18 19.85
N PHE A 385 -15.39 39.03 19.59
CA PHE A 385 -16.11 39.76 18.55
C PHE A 385 -16.91 40.89 19.19
N LEU A 386 -16.74 42.10 18.68
CA LEU A 386 -17.44 43.30 19.16
C LEU A 386 -18.36 43.87 18.08
N ALA A 387 -19.51 44.40 18.47
CA ALA A 387 -20.35 45.20 17.59
C ALA A 387 -19.75 46.60 17.34
N ASP A 388 -19.08 47.18 18.34
CA ASP A 388 -18.37 48.46 18.28
C ASP A 388 -17.00 48.33 18.96
N MET A 389 -15.91 48.66 18.25
CA MET A 389 -14.55 48.63 18.80
C MET A 389 -14.33 49.67 19.91
N ASN A 390 -15.18 50.71 19.98
CA ASN A 390 -15.11 51.70 21.07
C ASN A 390 -15.39 51.07 22.44
N ASP A 391 -16.08 49.93 22.49
CA ASP A 391 -16.37 49.20 23.74
C ASP A 391 -15.19 48.36 24.25
N PHE A 392 -14.08 48.30 23.50
CA PHE A 392 -12.93 47.46 23.83
C PHE A 392 -12.43 47.64 25.26
N ALA A 393 -12.30 48.89 25.72
CA ALA A 393 -11.81 49.17 27.07
C ALA A 393 -12.74 48.63 28.16
N ALA A 394 -14.06 48.76 27.96
CA ALA A 394 -15.08 48.28 28.89
C ALA A 394 -15.11 46.74 28.94
N VAL A 395 -15.07 46.09 27.77
CA VAL A 395 -15.00 44.63 27.65
C VAL A 395 -13.72 44.10 28.27
N ASN A 396 -12.57 44.74 28.02
CA ASN A 396 -11.27 44.32 28.53
C ASN A 396 -11.19 44.41 30.06
N ALA A 397 -11.84 45.41 30.67
CA ALA A 397 -11.91 45.54 32.13
C ALA A 397 -12.71 44.40 32.81
N VAL A 398 -13.73 43.85 32.14
CA VAL A 398 -14.45 42.67 32.62
C VAL A 398 -13.65 41.40 32.34
N TYR A 399 -13.16 41.25 31.12
CA TYR A 399 -12.38 40.09 30.67
C TYR A 399 -11.15 39.85 31.55
N GLY A 400 -10.40 40.91 31.90
CA GLY A 400 -9.22 40.83 32.76
C GLY A 400 -9.49 40.38 34.21
N LYS A 401 -10.76 40.29 34.64
CA LYS A 401 -11.10 39.70 35.95
C LYS A 401 -10.99 38.16 35.96
N TYR A 402 -10.98 37.53 34.79
CA TYR A 402 -11.02 36.07 34.63
C TYR A 402 -9.69 35.46 34.18
N PHE A 403 -8.76 36.29 33.70
CA PHE A 403 -7.45 35.86 33.21
C PHE A 403 -6.36 36.66 33.90
N SER A 404 -5.44 35.96 34.57
CA SER A 404 -4.24 36.56 35.12
C SER A 404 -3.31 37.04 34.00
N GLU A 405 -2.63 38.18 34.15
CA GLU A 405 -1.76 38.73 33.09
C GLU A 405 -0.63 37.76 32.69
N ASP A 406 -0.13 36.97 33.65
CA ASP A 406 0.96 36.01 33.43
C ASP A 406 0.55 34.75 32.65
N THR A 407 -0.75 34.39 32.68
CA THR A 407 -1.29 33.15 32.09
C THR A 407 -2.37 33.41 31.05
N ALA A 408 -2.60 34.67 30.68
CA ALA A 408 -3.67 35.04 29.77
C ALA A 408 -3.54 34.32 28.41
N PRO A 409 -4.67 33.84 27.84
CA PRO A 409 -4.65 33.12 26.57
C PRO A 409 -4.22 34.03 25.42
N ALA A 410 -3.73 33.40 24.34
CA ALA A 410 -3.63 34.09 23.07
C ALA A 410 -5.01 34.67 22.70
N ARG A 411 -5.06 35.88 22.16
CA ARG A 411 -6.33 36.57 21.88
C ARG A 411 -6.34 37.24 20.52
N ALA A 412 -7.45 37.11 19.81
CA ALA A 412 -7.81 37.98 18.70
C ALA A 412 -9.07 38.76 19.09
N CYS A 413 -9.07 40.08 18.86
CA CYS A 413 -10.23 40.93 19.11
C CYS A 413 -10.54 41.75 17.86
N VAL A 414 -11.77 41.66 17.37
CA VAL A 414 -12.19 42.26 16.11
C VAL A 414 -13.60 42.84 16.23
N GLN A 415 -13.85 43.93 15.51
CA GLN A 415 -15.21 44.42 15.30
C GLN A 415 -15.82 43.70 14.09
N VAL A 416 -17.08 43.29 14.21
CA VAL A 416 -17.84 42.63 13.13
C VAL A 416 -19.05 43.46 12.74
N SER A 417 -19.58 43.21 11.54
CA SER A 417 -20.73 43.96 11.03
C SER A 417 -22.03 43.67 11.79
N ARG A 418 -22.16 42.48 12.37
CA ARG A 418 -23.32 42.06 13.15
C ARG A 418 -23.04 40.79 13.96
N LEU A 419 -23.60 40.72 15.17
CA LEU A 419 -23.60 39.53 16.02
C LEU A 419 -25.01 38.90 16.13
N PRO A 420 -25.12 37.60 16.45
CA PRO A 420 -26.40 36.94 16.67
C PRO A 420 -27.27 37.66 17.70
N LYS A 421 -28.58 37.75 17.46
CA LYS A 421 -29.53 38.53 18.29
C LYS A 421 -29.16 40.01 18.51
N ASN A 422 -28.25 40.57 17.71
CA ASN A 422 -27.73 41.94 17.87
C ASN A 422 -27.09 42.22 19.24
N VAL A 423 -26.46 41.22 19.85
CA VAL A 423 -25.64 41.45 21.05
C VAL A 423 -24.43 42.32 20.72
N LEU A 424 -23.81 42.90 21.74
CA LEU A 424 -22.67 43.81 21.64
C LEU A 424 -21.32 43.08 21.68
N VAL A 425 -21.30 41.87 22.27
CA VAL A 425 -20.10 41.04 22.43
C VAL A 425 -20.41 39.55 22.28
N GLU A 426 -19.52 38.84 21.60
CA GLU A 426 -19.48 37.37 21.52
C GLU A 426 -18.05 36.90 21.78
N ILE A 427 -17.87 35.84 22.57
CA ILE A 427 -16.54 35.29 22.88
C ILE A 427 -16.54 33.77 22.72
N ASP A 428 -15.59 33.25 21.94
CA ASP A 428 -15.25 31.83 21.88
C ASP A 428 -13.94 31.54 22.61
N CYS A 429 -13.71 30.27 22.96
CA CYS A 429 -12.44 29.85 23.50
C CYS A 429 -12.05 28.40 23.16
N ILE A 430 -10.74 28.15 23.23
CA ILE A 430 -10.14 26.83 23.19
C ILE A 430 -9.41 26.62 24.51
N ALA A 431 -9.65 25.48 25.16
CA ALA A 431 -8.97 25.07 26.38
C ALA A 431 -8.27 23.72 26.22
N VAL A 432 -7.24 23.48 27.01
CA VAL A 432 -6.51 22.22 27.08
C VAL A 432 -6.65 21.66 28.48
N ILE A 433 -7.29 20.50 28.61
CA ILE A 433 -7.52 19.84 29.89
C ILE A 433 -6.63 18.60 30.03
N ALA A 434 -6.18 18.31 31.25
CA ALA A 434 -5.48 17.06 31.55
C ALA A 434 -6.47 15.88 31.42
N GLY A 435 -6.14 14.89 30.58
CA GLY A 435 -7.02 13.76 30.24
C GLY A 435 -6.86 12.49 31.08
#